data_AF-A0A2E1FV93-F1
#
_entry.id   AF-A0A2E1FV93-F1
#
_cell.length_a   1.000
_cell.length_b   1.000
_cell.length_c   1.000
_cell.angle_alpha   90.00
_cell.angle_beta   90.00
_cell.angle_gamma   90.00
#
_symmetry.space_group_name_H-M   'P 1'
#
loop_
_entity.id
_entity.type
_entity.pdbx_description
1 polymer ?
#
loop_
_entity_poly.entity_id
_entity_poly.type
_entity_poly.pdbx_seq_one_letter_code
_entity_poly.pdbx_strand_id
1 'polypeptide(L)'
;EALWLVRDGIATTQDIDQIITHGFGLRWAQMGLFETYRMAGGDAGMSHFLAQFGPALAWPWTKLMDVPDLDDALIDKIVSQSDEQSGHLSIQQLEQIRDRNLVGFLQVLKYHHWAAGQALKDWDDQRPYKAGNFAAQAPFCQHTARVLPSWIDYNGHMTEFRYLQVMSEASDILLATVGLDEAYVETGHSVYTVETHIRHLAEATLGEQIIISTQIISADEKRVHLWHACVTDKGKEVATGEQMWLHVDMKAGCTTPFKPPLKENIAALAVAHAHLPLPVGAGRSIGGR
;
A
#
# COMPACT_ATOMS: atom_id res chain seq x y z
N GLU A 1 -10.31 -33.75 12.51
CA GLU A 1 -11.61 -33.50 11.82
C GLU A 1 -11.53 -33.58 10.31
N ALA A 2 -10.80 -32.72 9.60
CA ALA A 2 -10.77 -32.75 8.12
C ALA A 2 -10.49 -34.15 7.52
N LEU A 3 -9.49 -34.86 8.05
CA LEU A 3 -9.16 -36.23 7.62
C LEU A 3 -10.32 -37.23 7.81
N TRP A 4 -11.13 -37.06 8.88
CA TRP A 4 -12.32 -37.89 9.09
C TRP A 4 -13.42 -37.59 8.11
N LEU A 5 -13.66 -36.30 7.80
CA LEU A 5 -14.64 -35.89 6.81
C LEU A 5 -14.29 -36.44 5.42
N VAL A 6 -13.00 -36.44 5.07
CA VAL A 6 -12.53 -37.03 3.80
C VAL A 6 -12.60 -38.56 3.83
N ARG A 7 -12.13 -39.20 4.91
CA ARG A 7 -12.19 -40.67 5.06
C ARG A 7 -13.62 -41.18 4.94
N ASP A 8 -14.54 -40.58 5.70
CA ASP A 8 -15.94 -40.98 5.78
C ASP A 8 -16.76 -40.51 4.55
N GLY A 9 -16.14 -39.79 3.60
CA GLY A 9 -16.77 -39.34 2.36
C GLY A 9 -17.80 -38.23 2.53
N ILE A 10 -17.76 -37.51 3.65
CA ILE A 10 -18.67 -36.41 3.99
C ILE A 10 -18.28 -35.14 3.22
N ALA A 11 -16.98 -34.94 2.97
CA ALA A 11 -16.45 -33.79 2.23
C ALA A 11 -15.21 -34.17 1.42
N THR A 12 -14.95 -33.45 0.33
CA THR A 12 -13.68 -33.53 -0.43
C THR A 12 -12.64 -32.56 0.14
N THR A 13 -11.36 -32.70 -0.25
CA THR A 13 -10.33 -31.71 0.10
C THR A 13 -10.72 -30.30 -0.34
N GLN A 14 -11.34 -30.16 -1.51
CA GLN A 14 -11.80 -28.87 -2.04
C GLN A 14 -12.93 -28.27 -1.21
N ASP A 15 -13.91 -29.07 -0.78
CA ASP A 15 -15.01 -28.58 0.08
C ASP A 15 -14.46 -28.01 1.40
N ILE A 16 -13.49 -28.71 2.00
CA ILE A 16 -12.84 -28.27 3.24
C ILE A 16 -12.13 -26.94 3.02
N ASP A 17 -11.33 -26.82 1.96
CA ASP A 17 -10.62 -25.56 1.65
C ASP A 17 -11.59 -24.41 1.40
N GLN A 18 -12.68 -24.64 0.68
CA GLN A 18 -13.68 -23.60 0.39
C GLN A 18 -14.38 -23.09 1.66
N ILE A 19 -14.72 -23.97 2.61
CA ILE A 19 -15.31 -23.57 3.89
C ILE A 19 -14.36 -22.65 4.66
N ILE A 20 -13.06 -22.91 4.59
CA ILE A 20 -12.04 -22.06 5.22
C ILE A 20 -11.90 -20.74 4.45
N THR A 21 -11.65 -20.76 3.14
CA THR A 21 -11.33 -19.54 2.38
C THR A 21 -12.52 -18.62 2.15
N HIS A 22 -13.75 -19.14 2.12
CA HIS A 22 -14.97 -18.35 1.90
C HIS A 22 -15.80 -18.13 3.18
N GLY A 23 -15.44 -18.76 4.30
CA GLY A 23 -16.19 -18.70 5.55
C GLY A 23 -15.32 -18.38 6.77
N PHE A 24 -14.75 -19.42 7.37
CA PHE A 24 -14.05 -19.31 8.67
C PHE A 24 -12.78 -18.46 8.61
N GLY A 25 -11.95 -18.72 7.61
CA GLY A 25 -10.64 -18.12 7.43
C GLY A 25 -10.69 -16.60 7.30
N LEU A 26 -11.69 -16.06 6.59
CA LEU A 26 -11.81 -14.60 6.43
C LEU A 26 -12.05 -13.90 7.75
N ARG A 27 -12.90 -14.44 8.63
CA ARG A 27 -13.15 -13.85 9.96
C ARG A 27 -11.92 -13.94 10.84
N TRP A 28 -11.24 -15.09 10.83
CA TRP A 28 -10.01 -15.28 11.61
C TRP A 28 -8.84 -14.43 11.13
N ALA A 29 -8.70 -14.25 9.81
CA ALA A 29 -7.62 -13.45 9.23
C ALA A 29 -7.65 -11.99 9.71
N GLN A 30 -8.84 -11.41 9.90
CA GLN A 30 -8.99 -10.03 10.39
C GLN A 30 -9.10 -9.91 11.91
N MET A 31 -9.74 -10.86 12.60
CA MET A 31 -10.08 -10.70 14.03
C MET A 31 -9.35 -11.67 14.94
N GLY A 32 -8.75 -12.73 14.39
CA GLY A 32 -8.20 -13.83 15.18
C GLY A 32 -9.29 -14.66 15.86
N LEU A 33 -8.82 -15.67 16.60
CA LEU A 33 -9.69 -16.69 17.19
C LEU A 33 -10.60 -16.12 18.30
N PHE A 34 -10.00 -15.46 19.30
CA PHE A 34 -10.72 -15.04 20.50
C PHE A 34 -11.70 -13.89 20.24
N GLU A 35 -11.39 -12.94 19.37
CA GLU A 35 -12.37 -11.89 19.03
C GLU A 35 -13.56 -12.46 18.24
N THR A 36 -13.31 -13.44 17.36
CA THR A 36 -14.39 -14.17 16.67
C THR A 36 -15.29 -14.88 17.68
N TYR A 37 -14.72 -15.51 18.72
CA TYR A 37 -15.47 -16.16 19.80
C TYR A 37 -16.21 -15.16 20.69
N ARG A 38 -15.59 -14.02 20.99
CA ARG A 38 -16.23 -12.93 21.73
C ARG A 38 -17.49 -12.47 21.01
N MET A 39 -17.42 -12.24 19.70
CA MET A 39 -18.60 -11.88 18.89
C MET A 39 -19.68 -12.96 18.90
N ALA A 40 -19.28 -14.24 18.84
CA ALA A 40 -20.22 -15.35 18.89
C ALA A 40 -20.97 -15.44 20.24
N GLY A 41 -20.43 -14.84 21.31
CA GLY A 41 -21.11 -14.68 22.60
C GLY A 41 -22.09 -13.49 22.67
N GLY A 42 -22.27 -12.73 21.59
CA GLY A 42 -23.16 -11.56 21.52
C GLY A 42 -22.72 -10.43 22.45
N ASP A 43 -23.67 -9.59 22.88
CA ASP A 43 -23.40 -8.41 23.73
C ASP A 43 -22.73 -8.77 25.07
N ALA A 44 -22.96 -9.99 25.56
CA ALA A 44 -22.34 -10.51 26.78
C ALA A 44 -20.91 -11.06 26.57
N GLY A 45 -20.46 -11.11 25.31
CA GLY A 45 -19.08 -11.36 24.90
C GLY A 45 -18.55 -12.75 25.27
N MET A 46 -17.23 -12.83 25.48
CA MET A 46 -16.51 -14.09 25.69
C MET A 46 -17.05 -14.92 26.87
N SER A 47 -17.50 -14.27 27.94
CA SER A 47 -18.03 -15.00 29.11
C SER A 47 -19.28 -15.80 28.76
N HIS A 48 -20.15 -15.24 27.93
CA HIS A 48 -21.35 -15.94 27.46
C HIS A 48 -21.00 -17.07 26.51
N PHE A 49 -20.09 -16.81 25.55
CA PHE A 49 -19.59 -17.85 24.64
C PHE A 49 -19.04 -19.06 25.40
N LEU A 50 -18.16 -18.84 26.39
CA LEU A 50 -17.58 -19.91 27.19
C LEU A 50 -18.62 -20.63 28.06
N ALA A 51 -19.60 -19.92 28.62
CA ALA A 51 -20.68 -20.55 29.39
C ALA A 51 -21.59 -21.42 28.51
N GLN A 52 -21.88 -20.95 27.30
CA GLN A 52 -22.76 -21.63 26.35
C GLN A 52 -22.10 -22.87 25.73
N PHE A 53 -20.86 -22.74 25.26
CA PHE A 53 -20.17 -23.79 24.52
C PHE A 53 -19.15 -24.59 25.35
N GLY A 54 -18.80 -24.14 26.56
CA GLY A 54 -17.94 -24.88 27.48
C GLY A 54 -18.41 -26.31 27.77
N PRO A 55 -19.71 -26.58 28.01
CA PRO A 55 -20.22 -27.94 28.20
C PRO A 55 -20.05 -28.85 26.98
N ALA A 56 -20.01 -28.28 25.76
CA ALA A 56 -19.85 -29.05 24.52
C ALA A 56 -18.44 -29.63 24.36
N LEU A 57 -17.43 -29.13 25.10
CA LEU A 57 -16.07 -29.68 25.11
C LEU A 57 -16.02 -31.09 25.72
N ALA A 58 -17.02 -31.48 26.53
CA ALA A 58 -17.13 -32.82 27.10
C ALA A 58 -17.90 -33.80 26.21
N TRP A 59 -18.51 -33.32 25.11
CA TRP A 59 -19.31 -34.19 24.26
C TRP A 59 -18.43 -34.92 23.22
N PRO A 60 -18.82 -36.15 22.80
CA PRO A 60 -18.06 -36.95 21.83
C PRO A 60 -18.25 -36.49 20.36
N TRP A 61 -18.35 -35.18 20.14
CA TRP A 61 -18.67 -34.58 18.82
C TRP A 61 -17.42 -34.40 17.96
N THR A 62 -16.25 -34.60 18.56
CA THR A 62 -14.98 -34.41 17.90
C THR A 62 -14.18 -35.70 18.00
N LYS A 63 -13.73 -36.20 16.85
CA LYS A 63 -12.72 -37.25 16.76
C LYS A 63 -11.33 -36.61 16.91
N LEU A 64 -11.17 -35.70 17.86
CA LEU A 64 -9.89 -35.03 18.14
C LEU A 64 -8.93 -35.96 18.90
N MET A 65 -9.47 -36.91 19.67
CA MET A 65 -8.70 -37.91 20.40
C MET A 65 -8.52 -39.21 19.60
N ASP A 66 -9.32 -39.42 18.55
CA ASP A 66 -9.26 -40.57 17.64
C ASP A 66 -8.79 -40.08 16.26
N VAL A 67 -7.58 -40.41 15.82
CA VAL A 67 -7.08 -40.02 14.49
C VAL A 67 -7.36 -41.17 13.51
N PRO A 68 -7.78 -40.93 12.26
CA PRO A 68 -7.91 -42.04 11.32
C PRO A 68 -6.54 -42.66 11.06
N ASP A 69 -6.49 -43.98 10.90
CA ASP A 69 -5.30 -44.66 10.42
C ASP A 69 -4.94 -44.07 9.04
N LEU A 70 -3.71 -43.57 8.90
CA LEU A 70 -3.19 -43.03 7.65
C LEU A 70 -2.71 -44.18 6.76
N ASP A 71 -3.66 -44.98 6.29
CA ASP A 71 -3.41 -46.10 5.38
C ASP A 71 -3.25 -45.64 3.92
N ASP A 72 -2.73 -46.54 3.07
CA ASP A 72 -2.46 -46.24 1.66
C ASP A 72 -3.73 -45.79 0.91
N ALA A 73 -4.88 -46.36 1.26
CA ALA A 73 -6.16 -46.02 0.61
C ALA A 73 -6.59 -44.58 0.92
N LEU A 74 -6.44 -44.12 2.16
CA LEU A 74 -6.74 -42.74 2.54
C LEU A 74 -5.71 -41.76 1.93
N ILE A 75 -4.43 -42.13 1.89
CA ILE A 75 -3.38 -41.34 1.25
C ILE A 75 -3.70 -41.15 -0.24
N ASP A 76 -3.93 -42.24 -0.98
CA ASP A 76 -4.23 -42.19 -2.42
C ASP A 76 -5.45 -41.33 -2.71
N LYS A 77 -6.49 -41.42 -1.86
CA LYS A 77 -7.69 -40.60 -1.97
C LYS A 77 -7.39 -39.10 -1.81
N ILE A 78 -6.61 -38.72 -0.81
CA ILE A 78 -6.25 -37.31 -0.56
C ILE A 78 -5.37 -36.77 -1.69
N VAL A 79 -4.37 -37.55 -2.13
CA VAL A 79 -3.46 -37.17 -3.22
C VAL A 79 -4.25 -36.93 -4.51
N SER A 80 -5.10 -37.88 -4.92
CA SER A 80 -5.92 -37.75 -6.12
C SER A 80 -6.81 -36.51 -6.08
N GLN A 81 -7.48 -36.25 -4.94
CA GLN A 81 -8.34 -35.07 -4.81
C GLN A 81 -7.53 -33.76 -4.83
N SER A 82 -6.35 -33.74 -4.22
CA SER A 82 -5.47 -32.56 -4.25
C SER A 82 -4.95 -32.27 -5.66
N ASP A 83 -4.57 -33.31 -6.41
CA ASP A 83 -4.08 -33.18 -7.78
C ASP A 83 -5.19 -32.69 -8.73
N GLU A 84 -6.41 -33.21 -8.58
CA GLU A 84 -7.58 -32.73 -9.33
C GLU A 84 -7.88 -31.25 -9.03
N GLN A 85 -7.78 -30.84 -7.76
CA GLN A 85 -8.07 -29.48 -7.32
C GLN A 85 -7.05 -28.46 -7.83
N SER A 86 -5.75 -28.76 -7.78
CA SER A 86 -4.69 -27.74 -8.01
C SER A 86 -3.45 -28.25 -8.74
N GLY A 87 -3.39 -29.53 -9.13
CA GLY A 87 -2.24 -30.12 -9.81
C GLY A 87 -1.93 -29.52 -11.19
N HIS A 88 -2.85 -28.73 -11.76
CA HIS A 88 -2.62 -27.95 -12.98
C HIS A 88 -1.75 -26.69 -12.75
N LEU A 89 -1.44 -26.34 -11.50
CA LEU A 89 -0.53 -25.26 -11.13
C LEU A 89 0.76 -25.82 -10.52
N SER A 90 1.89 -25.24 -10.88
CA SER A 90 3.14 -25.49 -10.16
C SER A 90 3.09 -24.87 -8.77
N ILE A 91 3.86 -25.43 -7.83
CA ILE A 91 4.01 -24.88 -6.48
C ILE A 91 4.43 -23.41 -6.51
N GLN A 92 5.36 -23.04 -7.40
CA GLN A 92 5.79 -21.65 -7.54
C GLN A 92 4.64 -20.71 -7.93
N GLN A 93 3.73 -21.15 -8.81
CA GLN A 93 2.56 -20.35 -9.18
C GLN A 93 1.59 -20.20 -7.99
N LEU A 94 1.36 -21.27 -7.22
CA LEU A 94 0.54 -21.21 -6.01
C LEU A 94 1.11 -20.26 -4.97
N GLU A 95 2.44 -20.27 -4.76
CA GLU A 95 3.14 -19.33 -3.87
C GLU A 95 2.97 -17.88 -4.33
N GLN A 96 3.12 -17.60 -5.63
CA GLN A 96 2.91 -16.26 -6.18
C GLN A 96 1.47 -15.77 -5.97
N ILE A 97 0.48 -16.65 -6.17
CA ILE A 97 -0.93 -16.35 -5.92
C ILE A 97 -1.15 -16.02 -4.43
N ARG A 98 -0.63 -16.88 -3.53
CA ARG A 98 -0.72 -16.68 -2.08
C ARG A 98 -0.12 -15.35 -1.65
N ASP A 99 1.12 -15.08 -2.06
CA ASP A 99 1.87 -13.90 -1.60
C ASP A 99 1.21 -12.60 -2.08
N ARG A 100 0.75 -12.56 -3.34
CA ARG A 100 -0.01 -11.42 -3.87
C ARG A 100 -1.29 -11.18 -3.09
N ASN A 101 -2.06 -12.23 -2.79
CA ASN A 101 -3.32 -12.12 -2.06
C ASN A 101 -3.10 -11.70 -0.60
N LEU A 102 -2.05 -12.22 0.05
CA LEU A 102 -1.69 -11.86 1.42
C LEU A 102 -1.36 -10.36 1.55
N VAL A 103 -0.62 -9.80 0.59
CA VAL A 103 -0.36 -8.36 0.52
C VAL A 103 -1.68 -7.57 0.41
N GLY A 104 -2.61 -8.02 -0.45
CA GLY A 104 -3.93 -7.41 -0.58
C GLY A 104 -4.71 -7.37 0.73
N PHE A 105 -4.78 -8.51 1.44
CA PHE A 105 -5.42 -8.57 2.77
C PHE A 105 -4.78 -7.60 3.77
N LEU A 106 -3.45 -7.57 3.86
CA LEU A 106 -2.75 -6.66 4.76
C LEU A 106 -3.02 -5.19 4.44
N GLN A 107 -3.11 -4.81 3.16
CA GLN A 107 -3.42 -3.44 2.76
C GLN A 107 -4.85 -3.03 3.16
N VAL A 108 -5.83 -3.93 3.01
CA VAL A 108 -7.21 -3.68 3.47
C VAL A 108 -7.26 -3.49 4.98
N LEU A 109 -6.61 -4.38 5.74
CA LEU A 109 -6.53 -4.25 7.19
C LEU A 109 -5.82 -2.97 7.63
N LYS A 110 -4.77 -2.57 6.91
CA LYS A 110 -4.02 -1.34 7.17
C LYS A 110 -4.89 -0.11 6.95
N TYR A 111 -5.66 -0.08 5.87
CA TYR A 111 -6.59 1.02 5.57
C TYR A 111 -7.62 1.21 6.70
N HIS A 112 -8.08 0.12 7.31
CA HIS A 112 -9.00 0.15 8.45
C HIS A 112 -8.31 0.17 9.83
N HIS A 113 -6.99 0.27 9.88
CA HIS A 113 -6.20 0.35 11.12
C HIS A 113 -6.49 -0.83 12.08
N TRP A 114 -6.47 -2.06 11.56
CA TRP A 114 -6.87 -3.25 12.32
C TRP A 114 -5.86 -4.39 12.25
N ALA A 115 -5.70 -5.14 13.36
CA ALA A 115 -4.85 -6.32 13.49
C ALA A 115 -3.45 -6.16 12.84
N ALA A 116 -3.02 -7.11 12.00
CA ALA A 116 -1.73 -7.04 11.29
C ALA A 116 -1.60 -5.78 10.40
N GLY A 117 -2.72 -5.22 9.96
CA GLY A 117 -2.75 -3.95 9.24
C GLY A 117 -2.36 -2.75 10.08
N GLN A 118 -2.67 -2.74 11.39
CA GLN A 118 -2.20 -1.70 12.31
C GLN A 118 -0.68 -1.73 12.38
N ALA A 119 -0.08 -2.91 12.57
CA ALA A 119 1.39 -3.04 12.60
C ALA A 119 2.03 -2.58 11.28
N LEU A 120 1.40 -2.86 10.13
CA LEU A 120 1.86 -2.35 8.84
C LEU A 120 1.70 -0.82 8.73
N LYS A 121 0.62 -0.24 9.28
CA LYS A 121 0.43 1.21 9.34
C LYS A 121 1.50 1.86 10.23
N ASP A 122 1.72 1.32 11.43
CA ASP A 122 2.73 1.81 12.36
C ASP A 122 4.13 1.73 11.74
N TRP A 123 4.42 0.65 11.01
CA TRP A 123 5.68 0.53 10.26
C TRP A 123 5.78 1.57 9.15
N ASP A 124 4.70 1.84 8.41
CA ASP A 124 4.63 2.87 7.38
C ASP A 124 4.76 4.29 7.96
N ASP A 125 4.14 4.58 9.10
CA ASP A 125 4.22 5.87 9.79
C ASP A 125 5.61 6.09 10.40
N GLN A 126 6.21 5.01 10.93
CA GLN A 126 7.61 5.01 11.37
C GLN A 126 8.58 5.02 10.20
N ARG A 127 8.11 4.69 8.99
CA ARG A 127 8.86 4.81 7.75
C ARG A 127 9.01 6.29 7.51
N PRO A 128 10.17 6.82 7.83
CA PRO A 128 10.23 8.23 7.95
C PRO A 128 10.42 8.72 6.52
N TYR A 129 9.44 9.46 6.01
CA TYR A 129 9.76 10.60 5.18
C TYR A 129 10.55 11.58 6.08
N LYS A 130 11.76 11.18 6.55
CA LYS A 130 12.60 12.03 7.40
C LYS A 130 12.82 13.26 6.55
N ALA A 131 12.40 14.40 7.06
CA ALA A 131 12.99 15.66 6.66
C ALA A 131 14.51 15.42 6.66
N GLY A 132 15.09 15.39 5.46
CA GLY A 132 16.53 15.40 5.35
C GLY A 132 17.04 16.69 5.97
N ASN A 133 18.32 16.75 6.31
CA ASN A 133 18.91 18.07 6.55
C ASN A 133 18.71 18.89 5.27
N PHE A 134 18.06 20.05 5.40
CA PHE A 134 17.80 20.91 4.26
C PHE A 134 19.12 21.22 3.54
N ALA A 135 19.17 20.88 2.26
CA ALA A 135 20.24 21.25 1.35
C ALA A 135 19.58 21.65 0.03
N ALA A 136 19.99 22.81 -0.52
CA ALA A 136 19.49 23.30 -1.80
C ALA A 136 20.10 22.52 -2.97
N GLN A 137 19.82 21.21 -3.04
CA GLN A 137 20.23 20.31 -4.12
C GLN A 137 19.54 20.71 -5.43
N ALA A 138 20.26 20.60 -6.56
CA ALA A 138 19.74 20.97 -7.87
C ALA A 138 20.04 19.87 -8.92
N PRO A 139 19.02 19.13 -9.41
CA PRO A 139 17.64 19.10 -8.91
C PRO A 139 17.56 18.44 -7.52
N PHE A 140 16.46 18.66 -6.81
CA PHE A 140 16.18 17.95 -5.56
C PHE A 140 15.87 16.48 -5.86
N CYS A 141 16.62 15.53 -5.29
CA CYS A 141 16.50 14.12 -5.66
C CYS A 141 16.73 13.21 -4.44
N GLN A 142 15.72 13.11 -3.56
CA GLN A 142 15.80 12.32 -2.32
C GLN A 142 14.78 11.19 -2.24
N HIS A 143 14.05 10.90 -3.32
CA HIS A 143 13.04 9.84 -3.37
C HIS A 143 13.35 8.80 -4.44
N THR A 144 13.22 7.53 -4.05
CA THR A 144 13.27 6.37 -4.96
C THR A 144 12.18 5.40 -4.55
N ALA A 145 11.36 5.00 -5.51
CA ALA A 145 10.28 4.05 -5.34
C ALA A 145 10.58 2.77 -6.10
N ARG A 146 10.17 1.62 -5.55
CA ARG A 146 10.26 0.33 -6.25
C ARG A 146 8.88 -0.06 -6.74
N VAL A 147 8.75 -0.43 -8.02
CA VAL A 147 7.47 -0.88 -8.58
C VAL A 147 7.03 -2.17 -7.90
N LEU A 148 5.91 -2.11 -7.18
CA LEU A 148 5.39 -3.23 -6.39
C LEU A 148 4.46 -4.13 -7.21
N PRO A 149 4.30 -5.42 -6.83
CA PRO A 149 3.32 -6.31 -7.46
C PRO A 149 1.90 -5.74 -7.50
N SER A 150 1.49 -5.02 -6.45
CA SER A 150 0.16 -4.40 -6.34
C SER A 150 -0.02 -3.15 -7.20
N TRP A 151 1.01 -2.70 -7.91
CA TRP A 151 0.96 -1.55 -8.82
C TRP A 151 0.81 -1.96 -10.28
N ILE A 152 1.02 -3.25 -10.58
CA ILE A 152 0.95 -3.79 -11.92
C ILE A 152 -0.52 -4.03 -12.30
N ASP A 153 -0.94 -3.50 -13.44
CA ASP A 153 -2.28 -3.74 -13.99
C ASP A 153 -2.30 -4.98 -14.91
N TYR A 154 -3.45 -5.22 -15.54
CA TYR A 154 -3.67 -6.35 -16.43
C TYR A 154 -2.80 -6.32 -17.71
N ASN A 155 -2.18 -5.19 -18.04
CA ASN A 155 -1.24 -5.06 -19.16
C ASN A 155 0.19 -5.47 -18.79
N GLY A 156 0.44 -5.76 -17.50
CA GLY A 156 1.75 -6.22 -17.03
C GLY A 156 2.75 -5.10 -16.71
N HIS A 157 2.30 -3.85 -16.67
CA HIS A 157 3.10 -2.69 -16.27
C HIS A 157 2.44 -1.88 -15.17
N MET A 158 3.17 -0.93 -14.59
CA MET A 158 2.67 -0.03 -13.56
C MET A 158 1.49 0.79 -14.09
N THR A 159 0.39 0.79 -13.34
CA THR A 159 -0.84 1.51 -13.69
C THR A 159 -0.68 3.04 -13.55
N GLU A 160 -1.44 3.81 -14.32
CA GLU A 160 -1.18 5.24 -14.56
C GLU A 160 -1.17 6.12 -13.30
N PHE A 161 -2.13 5.95 -12.38
CA PHE A 161 -2.24 6.80 -11.19
C PHE A 161 -1.08 6.59 -10.20
N ARG A 162 -0.39 5.44 -10.26
CA ARG A 162 0.75 5.15 -9.38
C ARG A 162 1.94 6.04 -9.69
N TYR A 163 2.08 6.54 -10.92
CA TYR A 163 3.11 7.52 -11.24
C TYR A 163 2.87 8.83 -10.49
N LEU A 164 1.61 9.29 -10.42
CA LEU A 164 1.28 10.46 -9.61
C LEU A 164 1.50 10.19 -8.12
N GLN A 165 1.21 8.98 -7.63
CA GLN A 165 1.48 8.62 -6.25
C GLN A 165 2.97 8.79 -5.89
N VAL A 166 3.90 8.24 -6.67
CA VAL A 166 5.34 8.38 -6.35
C VAL A 166 5.86 9.82 -6.52
N MET A 167 5.22 10.62 -7.37
CA MET A 167 5.48 12.06 -7.45
C MET A 167 5.01 12.77 -6.18
N SER A 168 3.80 12.46 -5.69
CA SER A 168 3.28 12.98 -4.43
C SER A 168 4.14 12.59 -3.22
N GLU A 169 4.65 11.36 -3.17
CA GLU A 169 5.59 10.94 -2.13
C GLU A 169 6.89 11.76 -2.17
N ALA A 170 7.41 12.08 -3.37
CA ALA A 170 8.55 12.98 -3.53
C ALA A 170 8.22 14.43 -3.13
N SER A 171 6.99 14.89 -3.37
CA SER A 171 6.49 16.19 -2.92
C SER A 171 6.45 16.29 -1.40
N ASP A 172 5.94 15.25 -0.73
CA ASP A 172 5.88 15.19 0.73
C ASP A 172 7.29 15.22 1.34
N ILE A 173 8.25 14.49 0.76
CA ILE A 173 9.66 14.54 1.17
C ILE A 173 10.24 15.93 1.00
N LEU A 174 9.98 16.58 -0.15
CA LEU A 174 10.43 17.95 -0.39
C LEU A 174 9.85 18.91 0.66
N LEU A 175 8.52 18.88 0.85
CA LEU A 175 7.80 19.71 1.81
C LEU A 175 8.32 19.53 3.24
N ALA A 176 8.47 18.28 3.70
CA ALA A 176 9.06 17.98 5.01
C ALA A 176 10.49 18.53 5.12
N THR A 177 11.31 18.37 4.09
CA THR A 177 12.72 18.83 4.07
C THR A 177 12.83 20.35 4.06
N VAL A 178 11.90 21.07 3.44
CA VAL A 178 11.87 22.55 3.47
C VAL A 178 11.21 23.10 4.73
N GLY A 179 10.66 22.24 5.60
CA GLY A 179 10.16 22.61 6.93
C GLY A 179 8.64 22.70 7.05
N LEU A 180 7.89 22.05 6.16
CA LEU A 180 6.47 21.74 6.37
C LEU A 180 6.34 20.44 7.16
N ASP A 181 6.73 20.47 8.43
CA ASP A 181 6.57 19.34 9.37
C ASP A 181 5.25 19.43 10.13
N GLU A 182 5.02 18.47 11.03
CA GLU A 182 3.82 18.43 11.89
C GLU A 182 3.66 19.72 12.69
N ALA A 183 4.75 20.25 13.26
CA ALA A 183 4.73 21.50 14.02
C ALA A 183 4.33 22.70 13.16
N TYR A 184 4.76 22.76 11.89
CA TYR A 184 4.31 23.78 10.95
C TYR A 184 2.80 23.66 10.68
N VAL A 185 2.31 22.45 10.43
CA VAL A 185 0.89 22.20 10.12
C VAL A 185 -0.01 22.53 11.31
N GLU A 186 0.42 22.25 12.54
CA GLU A 186 -0.27 22.63 13.79
C GLU A 186 -0.49 24.14 13.93
N THR A 187 0.34 24.98 13.27
CA THR A 187 0.10 26.44 13.23
C THR A 187 -1.14 26.83 12.42
N GLY A 188 -1.79 25.87 11.75
CA GLY A 188 -2.97 26.09 10.90
C GLY A 188 -2.64 26.40 9.44
N HIS A 189 -1.43 26.09 8.98
CA HIS A 189 -0.96 26.40 7.63
C HIS A 189 -0.51 25.13 6.89
N SER A 190 -0.74 25.08 5.59
CA SER A 190 -0.32 23.94 4.77
C SER A 190 -0.05 24.34 3.32
N VAL A 191 0.37 23.40 2.49
CA VAL A 191 0.57 23.58 1.04
C VAL A 191 -0.36 22.62 0.29
N TYR A 192 -1.18 23.16 -0.62
CA TYR A 192 -2.11 22.38 -1.43
C TYR A 192 -1.65 22.35 -2.89
N THR A 193 -1.73 21.17 -3.51
CA THR A 193 -1.62 21.04 -4.96
C THR A 193 -2.94 21.47 -5.59
N VAL A 194 -2.93 22.49 -6.44
CA VAL A 194 -4.15 23.01 -7.10
C VAL A 194 -4.26 22.61 -8.57
N GLU A 195 -3.15 22.24 -9.19
CA GLU A 195 -3.13 21.76 -10.57
C GLU A 195 -2.01 20.75 -10.74
N THR A 196 -2.26 19.74 -11.58
CA THR A 196 -1.27 18.75 -11.97
C THR A 196 -1.47 18.41 -13.44
N HIS A 197 -0.38 18.44 -14.21
CA HIS A 197 -0.31 17.93 -15.56
C HIS A 197 0.72 16.80 -15.63
N ILE A 198 0.24 15.57 -15.84
CA ILE A 198 1.08 14.37 -15.92
C ILE A 198 1.22 13.91 -17.36
N ARG A 199 2.42 13.42 -17.72
CA ARG A 199 2.70 12.77 -19.00
C ARG A 199 3.27 11.39 -18.73
N HIS A 200 2.63 10.36 -19.26
CA HIS A 200 3.14 9.00 -19.27
C HIS A 200 3.94 8.81 -20.56
N LEU A 201 5.25 8.62 -20.43
CA LEU A 201 6.19 8.58 -21.55
C LEU A 201 6.59 7.15 -21.91
N ALA A 202 6.64 6.28 -20.91
CA ALA A 202 7.04 4.91 -21.05
C ALA A 202 6.56 4.05 -19.87
N GLU A 203 6.51 2.74 -20.10
CA GLU A 203 6.17 1.75 -19.07
C GLU A 203 7.35 1.50 -18.12
N ALA A 204 7.04 1.41 -16.82
CA ALA A 204 7.85 0.82 -15.76
C ALA A 204 7.29 -0.56 -15.37
N THR A 205 8.17 -1.51 -15.08
CA THR A 205 7.80 -2.92 -14.84
C THR A 205 8.11 -3.37 -13.41
N LEU A 206 7.55 -4.52 -13.02
CA LEU A 206 7.68 -5.08 -11.67
C LEU A 206 9.14 -5.11 -11.20
N GLY A 207 9.39 -4.50 -10.04
CA GLY A 207 10.67 -4.54 -9.36
C GLY A 207 11.68 -3.47 -9.82
N GLU A 208 11.42 -2.73 -10.91
CA GLU A 208 12.25 -1.58 -11.30
C GLU A 208 12.24 -0.50 -10.23
N GLN A 209 13.35 0.22 -10.11
CA GLN A 209 13.45 1.41 -9.26
C GLN A 209 13.17 2.64 -10.11
N ILE A 210 12.28 3.49 -9.61
CA ILE A 210 11.98 4.81 -10.17
C ILE A 210 12.62 5.84 -9.24
N ILE A 211 13.52 6.64 -9.78
CA ILE A 211 14.16 7.77 -9.13
C ILE A 211 13.37 9.01 -9.50
N ILE A 212 12.96 9.79 -8.50
CA ILE A 212 12.15 11.00 -8.70
C ILE A 212 13.02 12.21 -8.40
N SER A 213 13.24 13.05 -9.41
CA SER A 213 13.87 14.36 -9.23
C SER A 213 12.83 15.48 -9.36
N THR A 214 12.92 16.47 -8.48
CA THR A 214 12.02 17.61 -8.42
C THR A 214 12.80 18.91 -8.70
N GLN A 215 12.31 19.69 -9.65
CA GLN A 215 12.83 21.02 -9.99
C GLN A 215 11.76 22.06 -9.68
N ILE A 216 12.14 23.14 -9.00
CA ILE A 216 11.29 24.34 -8.87
C ILE A 216 11.50 25.16 -10.13
N ILE A 217 10.45 25.30 -10.94
CA ILE A 217 10.46 26.14 -12.15
C ILE A 217 10.34 27.61 -11.75
N SER A 218 9.41 27.92 -10.85
CA SER A 218 9.27 29.25 -10.27
C SER A 218 8.63 29.19 -8.88
N ALA A 219 8.91 30.19 -8.05
CA ALA A 219 8.29 30.36 -6.75
C ALA A 219 8.09 31.85 -6.46
N ASP A 220 7.00 32.19 -5.79
CA ASP A 220 6.74 33.54 -5.29
C ASP A 220 6.38 33.53 -3.80
N GLU A 221 5.73 34.59 -3.30
CA GLU A 221 5.39 34.73 -1.90
C GLU A 221 4.49 33.62 -1.34
N LYS A 222 3.71 32.92 -2.19
CA LYS A 222 2.71 31.93 -1.76
C LYS A 222 2.48 30.77 -2.73
N ARG A 223 3.16 30.75 -3.88
CA ARG A 223 3.00 29.75 -4.93
C ARG A 223 4.34 29.10 -5.29
N VAL A 224 4.30 27.82 -5.62
CA VAL A 224 5.43 27.10 -6.23
C VAL A 224 4.94 26.38 -7.49
N HIS A 225 5.63 26.62 -8.59
CA HIS A 225 5.50 25.87 -9.83
C HIS A 225 6.69 24.94 -9.94
N LEU A 226 6.43 23.64 -10.03
CA LEU A 226 7.47 22.62 -9.99
C LEU A 226 7.24 21.51 -11.02
N TRP A 227 8.30 20.75 -11.23
CA TRP A 227 8.37 19.63 -12.15
C TRP A 227 8.99 18.42 -11.48
N HIS A 228 8.32 17.28 -11.62
CA HIS A 228 8.87 15.96 -11.32
C HIS A 228 9.26 15.25 -12.60
N ALA A 229 10.45 14.66 -12.61
CA ALA A 229 10.87 13.67 -13.59
C ALA A 229 11.00 12.30 -12.90
N CYS A 230 10.36 11.28 -13.47
CA CYS A 230 10.46 9.90 -13.01
C CYS A 230 11.35 9.12 -13.98
N VAL A 231 12.54 8.75 -13.52
CA VAL A 231 13.55 8.05 -14.32
C VAL A 231 13.84 6.71 -13.67
N THR A 232 13.80 5.63 -14.45
CA THR A 232 14.19 4.30 -13.95
C THR A 232 15.68 4.23 -13.65
N ASP A 233 16.11 3.26 -12.83
CA ASP A 233 17.52 2.94 -12.61
C ASP A 233 18.31 2.63 -13.90
N LYS A 234 17.62 2.27 -14.99
CA LYS A 234 18.19 2.09 -16.34
C LYS A 234 18.30 3.40 -17.15
N GLY A 235 17.97 4.55 -16.57
CA GLY A 235 18.05 5.85 -17.23
C GLY A 235 16.89 6.18 -18.18
N LYS A 236 15.80 5.39 -18.17
CA LYS A 236 14.60 5.62 -18.99
C LYS A 236 13.62 6.53 -18.25
N GLU A 237 13.28 7.68 -18.81
CA GLU A 237 12.22 8.55 -18.30
C GLU A 237 10.84 7.94 -18.61
N VAL A 238 10.09 7.61 -17.56
CA VAL A 238 8.81 6.88 -17.66
C VAL A 238 7.61 7.79 -17.49
N ALA A 239 7.74 8.85 -16.70
CA ALA A 239 6.68 9.84 -16.53
C ALA A 239 7.25 11.19 -16.09
N THR A 240 6.48 12.25 -16.34
CA THR A 240 6.78 13.61 -15.85
C THR A 240 5.52 14.24 -15.26
N GLY A 241 5.65 15.03 -14.20
CA GLY A 241 4.53 15.73 -13.57
C GLY A 241 4.84 17.19 -13.34
N GLU A 242 4.02 18.08 -13.89
CA GLU A 242 4.07 19.52 -13.63
C GLU A 242 2.99 19.89 -12.62
N GLN A 243 3.34 20.60 -11.55
CA GLN A 243 2.41 20.92 -10.47
C GLN A 243 2.44 22.41 -10.10
N MET A 244 1.28 22.91 -9.68
CA MET A 244 1.13 24.21 -9.02
C MET A 244 0.71 23.99 -7.57
N TRP A 245 1.51 24.52 -6.64
CA TRP A 245 1.26 24.51 -5.22
C TRP A 245 0.90 25.89 -4.70
N LEU A 246 -0.04 25.95 -3.76
CA LEU A 246 -0.41 27.16 -3.02
C LEU A 246 -0.24 26.94 -1.52
N HIS A 247 0.35 27.91 -0.83
CA HIS A 247 0.34 27.96 0.62
C HIS A 247 -0.99 28.52 1.13
N VAL A 248 -1.59 27.85 2.11
CA VAL A 248 -2.96 28.10 2.58
C VAL A 248 -3.00 28.31 4.09
N ASP A 249 -3.84 29.24 4.52
CA ASP A 249 -4.34 29.30 5.90
C ASP A 249 -5.59 28.42 5.96
N MET A 250 -5.51 27.32 6.70
CA MET A 250 -6.59 26.32 6.77
C MET A 250 -7.81 26.85 7.51
N LYS A 251 -7.65 27.82 8.41
CA LYS A 251 -8.77 28.43 9.14
C LYS A 251 -9.47 29.49 8.30
N ALA A 252 -8.71 30.29 7.56
CA ALA A 252 -9.26 31.33 6.68
C ALA A 252 -9.74 30.77 5.34
N GLY A 253 -9.30 29.56 4.94
CA GLY A 253 -9.69 28.91 3.69
C GLY A 253 -9.17 29.63 2.44
N CYS A 254 -8.04 30.35 2.56
CA CYS A 254 -7.49 31.15 1.48
C CYS A 254 -5.95 31.06 1.43
N THR A 255 -5.37 31.51 0.31
CA THR A 255 -3.91 31.53 0.15
C THR A 255 -3.27 32.58 1.05
N THR A 256 -2.12 32.28 1.62
CA THR A 256 -1.35 33.20 2.48
C THR A 256 0.14 33.10 2.19
N PRO A 257 0.96 34.14 2.39
CA PRO A 257 2.40 34.04 2.19
C PRO A 257 3.06 32.92 2.99
N PHE A 258 4.11 32.29 2.44
CA PHE A 258 4.90 31.29 3.13
C PHE A 258 5.48 31.86 4.44
N LYS A 259 5.52 31.04 5.50
CA LYS A 259 6.12 31.40 6.78
C LYS A 259 7.49 30.75 6.95
N PRO A 260 8.39 31.31 7.76
CA PRO A 260 9.65 30.63 8.09
C PRO A 260 9.38 29.29 8.82
N PRO A 261 10.24 28.26 8.63
CA PRO A 261 11.40 28.23 7.75
C PRO A 261 11.07 27.96 6.28
N LEU A 262 9.84 27.51 5.98
CA LEU A 262 9.37 27.11 4.64
C LEU A 262 9.68 28.15 3.56
N LYS A 263 9.41 29.42 3.86
CA LYS A 263 9.70 30.56 2.96
C LYS A 263 11.17 30.63 2.54
N GLU A 264 12.08 30.50 3.49
CA GLU A 264 13.52 30.69 3.29
C GLU A 264 14.09 29.52 2.47
N ASN A 265 13.66 28.31 2.80
CA ASN A 265 14.11 27.09 2.15
C ASN A 265 13.58 26.95 0.71
N ILE A 266 12.32 27.31 0.46
CA ILE A 266 11.76 27.37 -0.92
C ILE A 266 12.52 28.40 -1.76
N ALA A 267 12.80 29.59 -1.21
CA ALA A 267 13.55 30.62 -1.91
C ALA A 267 14.97 30.16 -2.25
N ALA A 268 15.66 29.51 -1.31
CA ALA A 268 16.98 28.95 -1.53
C ALA A 268 16.99 27.87 -2.64
N LEU A 269 15.98 26.98 -2.66
CA LEU A 269 15.83 26.00 -3.75
C LEU A 269 15.50 26.65 -5.09
N ALA A 270 14.66 27.68 -5.13
CA ALA A 270 14.36 28.39 -6.36
C ALA A 270 15.61 29.05 -6.96
N VAL A 271 16.46 29.66 -6.12
CA VAL A 271 17.77 30.20 -6.55
C VAL A 271 18.68 29.08 -7.05
N ALA A 272 18.77 27.97 -6.31
CA ALA A 272 19.56 26.82 -6.72
C ALA A 272 19.06 26.20 -8.04
N HIS A 273 17.76 26.21 -8.32
CA HIS A 273 17.19 25.64 -9.55
C HIS A 273 17.18 26.61 -10.73
N ALA A 274 17.41 27.91 -10.54
CA ALA A 274 17.32 28.92 -11.59
C ALA A 274 18.30 28.71 -12.77
N HIS A 275 19.39 27.96 -12.57
CA HIS A 275 20.37 27.65 -13.60
C HIS A 275 20.06 26.36 -14.39
N LEU A 276 19.07 25.58 -13.95
CA LEU A 276 18.64 24.37 -14.64
C LEU A 276 17.84 24.73 -15.90
N PRO A 277 17.97 23.97 -17.00
CA PRO A 277 17.15 24.20 -18.17
C PRO A 277 15.66 23.99 -17.85
N LEU A 278 14.79 24.65 -18.60
CA LEU A 278 13.35 24.38 -18.52
C LEU A 278 13.09 22.92 -18.95
N PRO A 279 12.36 22.12 -18.15
CA PRO A 279 12.10 20.73 -18.49
C PRO A 279 11.36 20.55 -19.83
N VAL A 280 11.72 19.48 -20.55
CA VAL A 280 11.09 19.16 -21.83
C VAL A 280 9.64 18.73 -21.60
N GLY A 281 8.72 19.63 -21.91
CA GLY A 281 7.28 19.42 -21.82
C GLY A 281 6.58 20.23 -20.73
N ALA A 282 7.30 21.09 -20.01
CA ALA A 282 6.67 22.11 -19.18
C ALA A 282 5.73 23.01 -20.01
N GLY A 283 4.57 23.34 -19.45
CA GLY A 283 3.52 24.13 -20.11
C GLY A 283 2.81 23.42 -21.27
N ARG A 284 2.96 22.10 -21.41
CA ARG A 284 2.19 21.33 -22.39
C ARG A 284 0.72 21.23 -21.97
N SER A 285 -0.15 21.15 -22.95
CA SER A 285 -1.57 20.87 -22.78
C SER A 285 -2.01 19.77 -23.73
N ILE A 286 -3.14 19.12 -23.40
CA ILE A 286 -3.77 18.14 -24.28
C ILE A 286 -4.47 18.90 -25.41
N GLY A 287 -4.00 18.70 -26.64
CA GLY A 287 -4.53 19.34 -27.84
C GLY A 287 -3.75 18.91 -29.08
N GLY A 288 -4.39 18.99 -30.25
CA GLY A 288 -3.71 18.73 -31.52
C GLY A 288 -2.54 19.72 -31.74
N ARG A 289 -1.52 19.29 -32.49
CA ARG A 289 -0.49 20.19 -33.01
C ARG A 289 -1.06 21.14 -34.05
#